data_AF-A0A3L9Y592-F1
#
_entry.id   AF-A0A3L9Y592-F1
#
_cell.length_a   1.000
_cell.length_b   1.000
_cell.length_c   1.000
_cell.angle_alpha   90.00
_cell.angle_beta   90.00
_cell.angle_gamma   90.00
#
_symmetry.space_group_name_H-M   'P 1'
#
loop_
_entity.id
_entity.type
_entity.pdbx_description
1 polymer ?
#
loop_
_entity_poly.entity_id
_entity_poly.type
_entity_poly.pdbx_seq_one_letter_code
_entity_poly.pdbx_strand_id
1 'polypeptide(L)'
;MGTGFRGTFMISWAQTLVEGFPAEQAQELAEGMTWRWRGRALPLEGDGAALLLGASRDHAELRARAARVVRKMLHHPAPTPREDAAEDADPLFRGAFILSDGARFYTVVPVVPADGRLPILLFPENMPPANREMTIVQASQRIVPPVGESLPSVICFTPGTRIRTENGDTSIEDLGPGDRVLTRDDGPQEVLWSGHRRMSGARLFAMPEQRPIRIRVGALGVDRPDDDLIVSPEHRVLVKGRAAQDLWGEPEVLVRAADLVGDRFITVDHSLRETHYVHLMLDRHQVIWANGLEVETFHPGFMGLDHLEPRQRDLLIEMRPDLLRDPHNYGPSARRMVSRAEAAILMHATQGH
;
A
#
# COMPACT_ATOMS: atom_id res chain seq x y z
N MET A 1 -32.30 -27.76 -3.95
CA MET A 1 -31.23 -28.06 -4.94
C MET A 1 -30.03 -27.19 -4.59
N GLY A 2 -28.97 -27.82 -4.09
CA GLY A 2 -27.82 -27.13 -3.51
C GLY A 2 -26.81 -26.73 -4.57
N THR A 3 -26.77 -25.45 -4.91
CA THR A 3 -25.62 -24.80 -5.53
C THR A 3 -24.62 -24.48 -4.43
N GLY A 4 -23.99 -25.52 -3.87
CA GLY A 4 -23.00 -25.35 -2.81
C GLY A 4 -21.63 -25.10 -3.43
N PHE A 5 -21.12 -23.88 -3.30
CA PHE A 5 -19.71 -23.58 -3.55
C PHE A 5 -18.84 -24.47 -2.64
N ARG A 6 -17.99 -25.31 -3.24
CA ARG A 6 -16.99 -26.14 -2.54
C ARG A 6 -15.60 -25.79 -3.07
N GLY A 7 -14.67 -25.50 -2.17
CA GLY A 7 -13.34 -24.97 -2.52
C GLY A 7 -13.11 -23.58 -1.95
N THR A 8 -11.96 -22.99 -2.26
CA THR A 8 -11.59 -21.66 -1.78
C THR A 8 -12.14 -20.59 -2.72
N PHE A 9 -12.91 -19.65 -2.17
CA PHE A 9 -13.54 -18.55 -2.92
C PHE A 9 -13.17 -17.20 -2.35
N MET A 10 -13.29 -16.18 -3.20
CA MET A 10 -12.93 -14.82 -2.84
C MET A 10 -13.94 -13.81 -3.37
N ILE A 11 -14.28 -12.80 -2.56
CA ILE A 11 -15.08 -11.63 -2.94
C ILE A 11 -14.50 -10.35 -2.37
N SER A 12 -14.76 -9.22 -3.04
CA SER A 12 -14.42 -7.89 -2.53
C SER A 12 -15.35 -7.49 -1.37
N TRP A 13 -14.83 -6.79 -0.37
CA TRP A 13 -15.65 -6.17 0.68
C TRP A 13 -16.75 -5.26 0.14
N ALA A 14 -16.50 -4.57 -0.99
CA ALA A 14 -17.50 -3.72 -1.66
C ALA A 14 -18.74 -4.49 -2.15
N GLN A 15 -18.64 -5.83 -2.24
CA GLN A 15 -19.76 -6.69 -2.61
C GLN A 15 -20.69 -7.03 -1.44
N THR A 16 -20.37 -6.55 -0.24
CA THR A 16 -21.06 -6.92 0.99
C THR A 16 -22.00 -5.81 1.47
N LEU A 17 -23.05 -6.23 2.16
CA LEU A 17 -23.98 -5.39 2.88
C LEU A 17 -23.99 -5.81 4.34
N VAL A 18 -23.87 -4.83 5.23
CA VAL A 18 -23.95 -5.00 6.68
C VAL A 18 -25.17 -4.21 7.16
N GLU A 19 -26.04 -4.82 7.94
CA GLU A 19 -27.28 -4.17 8.42
C GLU A 19 -28.15 -3.61 7.27
N GLY A 20 -28.09 -4.24 6.11
CA GLY A 20 -28.84 -3.83 4.92
C GLY A 20 -28.23 -2.69 4.09
N PHE A 21 -27.13 -2.08 4.54
CA PHE A 21 -26.41 -1.02 3.84
C PHE A 21 -25.13 -1.54 3.18
N PRO A 22 -24.65 -0.96 2.07
CA PRO A 22 -23.34 -1.29 1.51
C PRO A 22 -22.24 -1.14 2.57
N ALA A 23 -21.36 -2.14 2.69
CA ALA A 23 -20.33 -2.13 3.73
C ALA A 23 -19.29 -1.02 3.49
N GLU A 24 -19.07 -0.20 4.50
CA GLU A 24 -18.11 0.92 4.45
C GLU A 24 -16.69 0.47 4.81
N GLN A 25 -15.68 1.26 4.42
CA GLN A 25 -14.25 0.94 4.61
C GLN A 25 -13.82 0.83 6.08
N ALA A 26 -14.53 1.51 6.99
CA ALA A 26 -14.23 1.56 8.42
C ALA A 26 -15.34 0.94 9.29
N GLN A 27 -16.19 0.08 8.71
CA GLN A 27 -17.33 -0.47 9.44
C GLN A 27 -16.91 -1.52 10.47
N GLU A 28 -17.20 -1.28 11.75
CA GLU A 28 -17.02 -2.27 12.81
C GLU A 28 -18.06 -3.37 12.70
N LEU A 29 -17.61 -4.63 12.70
CA LEU A 29 -18.51 -5.79 12.78
C LEU A 29 -18.67 -6.22 14.23
N ALA A 30 -19.92 -6.47 14.62
CA ALA A 30 -20.27 -7.01 15.92
C ALA A 30 -21.08 -8.29 15.77
N GLU A 31 -21.03 -9.13 16.80
CA GLU A 31 -21.90 -10.30 16.92
C GLU A 31 -23.37 -9.87 16.91
N GLY A 32 -24.19 -10.60 16.17
CA GLY A 32 -25.62 -10.30 15.98
C GLY A 32 -25.94 -9.42 14.77
N MET A 33 -24.95 -8.78 14.13
CA MET A 33 -25.19 -8.03 12.90
C MET A 33 -25.56 -8.96 11.73
N THR A 34 -26.45 -8.47 10.87
CA THR A 34 -26.81 -9.06 9.60
C THR A 34 -25.77 -8.72 8.54
N TRP A 35 -25.43 -9.72 7.74
CA TRP A 35 -24.44 -9.64 6.67
C TRP A 35 -24.96 -10.35 5.43
N ARG A 36 -24.70 -9.77 4.26
CA ARG A 36 -25.07 -10.34 2.96
C ARG A 36 -24.04 -9.96 1.92
N TRP A 37 -23.92 -10.73 0.85
CA TRP A 37 -23.11 -10.33 -0.31
C TRP A 37 -23.87 -10.47 -1.64
N ARG A 38 -23.40 -9.76 -2.66
CA ARG A 38 -23.97 -9.78 -4.03
C ARG A 38 -22.87 -9.87 -5.10
N GLY A 39 -23.28 -10.18 -6.33
CA GLY A 39 -22.36 -10.24 -7.47
C GLY A 39 -21.72 -11.61 -7.65
N ARG A 40 -20.52 -11.64 -8.23
CA ARG A 40 -19.82 -12.88 -8.61
C ARG A 40 -18.67 -13.16 -7.65
N ALA A 41 -18.57 -14.40 -7.17
CA ALA A 41 -17.40 -14.89 -6.46
C ALA A 41 -16.33 -15.40 -7.44
N LEU A 42 -15.07 -15.23 -7.08
CA LEU A 42 -13.95 -15.74 -7.86
C LEU A 42 -13.44 -17.05 -7.22
N PRO A 43 -13.47 -18.19 -7.92
CA PRO A 43 -12.82 -19.40 -7.46
C PRO A 43 -11.31 -19.26 -7.57
N LEU A 44 -10.58 -19.79 -6.58
CA LEU A 44 -9.12 -19.88 -6.61
C LEU A 44 -8.73 -21.30 -7.07
N GLU A 45 -8.21 -21.45 -8.30
CA GLU A 45 -7.72 -22.74 -8.84
C GLU A 45 -6.22 -22.67 -9.18
N GLY A 46 -5.47 -23.76 -8.96
CA GLY A 46 -4.05 -23.93 -9.33
C GLY A 46 -3.03 -23.75 -8.18
N ASP A 47 -1.73 -23.76 -8.51
CA ASP A 47 -0.58 -23.75 -7.56
C ASP A 47 -0.56 -22.59 -6.54
N GLY A 48 -1.34 -21.53 -6.78
CA GLY A 48 -1.59 -20.48 -5.78
C GLY A 48 -2.42 -20.96 -4.57
N ALA A 49 -3.30 -21.95 -4.77
CA ALA A 49 -3.95 -22.68 -3.69
C ALA A 49 -2.96 -23.62 -2.97
N ALA A 50 -1.94 -24.14 -3.68
CA ALA A 50 -0.93 -25.03 -3.10
C ALA A 50 0.06 -24.32 -2.16
N LEU A 51 0.41 -23.06 -2.46
CA LEU A 51 1.20 -22.20 -1.55
C LEU A 51 0.42 -21.85 -0.26
N LEU A 52 -0.91 -21.81 -0.32
CA LEU A 52 -1.80 -21.73 0.85
C LEU A 52 -2.02 -23.09 1.53
N LEU A 53 -2.00 -24.20 0.79
CA LEU A 53 -2.08 -25.57 1.32
C LEU A 53 -0.79 -26.04 2.00
N GLY A 54 0.33 -25.31 1.87
CA GLY A 54 1.50 -25.47 2.74
C GLY A 54 1.16 -25.29 4.23
N ALA A 55 0.06 -24.57 4.53
CA ALA A 55 -0.55 -24.43 5.86
C ALA A 55 -1.48 -25.62 6.23
N SER A 56 -1.34 -26.79 5.59
CA SER A 56 -2.13 -28.00 5.91
C SER A 56 -1.89 -28.51 7.33
N ARG A 57 -0.71 -28.26 7.92
CA ARG A 57 -0.46 -28.51 9.37
C ARG A 57 -1.27 -27.56 10.26
N ASP A 58 -1.51 -26.33 9.81
CA ASP A 58 -2.25 -25.30 10.56
C ASP A 58 -3.77 -25.49 10.47
N HIS A 59 -4.28 -26.20 9.44
CA HIS A 59 -5.69 -26.59 9.36
C HIS A 59 -6.08 -27.65 10.41
N ALA A 60 -5.14 -28.50 10.81
CA ALA A 60 -5.35 -29.44 11.91
C ALA A 60 -5.37 -28.71 13.26
N GLU A 61 -4.56 -27.66 13.43
CA GLU A 61 -4.64 -26.75 14.57
C GLU A 61 -5.93 -25.94 14.57
N LEU A 62 -6.37 -25.43 13.43
CA LEU A 62 -7.63 -24.68 13.27
C LEU A 62 -8.84 -25.58 13.62
N ARG A 63 -8.85 -26.84 13.18
CA ARG A 63 -9.84 -27.85 13.61
C ARG A 63 -9.75 -28.17 15.10
N ALA A 64 -8.54 -28.29 15.64
CA ALA A 64 -8.33 -28.53 17.07
C ALA A 64 -8.73 -27.32 17.93
N ARG A 65 -8.67 -26.09 17.39
CA ARG A 65 -9.11 -24.82 17.99
C ARG A 65 -10.64 -24.67 17.90
N ALA A 66 -11.25 -24.96 16.76
CA ALA A 66 -12.71 -25.01 16.59
C ALA A 66 -13.35 -26.08 17.49
N ALA A 67 -12.75 -27.28 17.57
CA ALA A 67 -13.16 -28.32 18.50
C ALA A 67 -12.99 -27.90 19.98
N ARG A 68 -12.01 -27.05 20.30
CA ARG A 68 -11.79 -26.48 21.64
C ARG A 68 -12.83 -25.43 22.01
N VAL A 69 -13.26 -24.60 21.06
CA VAL A 69 -14.35 -23.63 21.22
C VAL A 69 -15.69 -24.36 21.41
N VAL A 70 -15.92 -25.45 20.68
CA VAL A 70 -17.04 -26.38 20.94
C VAL A 70 -16.95 -26.98 22.35
N ARG A 71 -15.74 -27.29 22.84
CA ARG A 71 -15.47 -27.73 24.22
C ARG A 71 -15.71 -26.63 25.27
N LYS A 72 -15.46 -25.36 24.91
CA LYS A 72 -15.67 -24.15 25.73
C LYS A 72 -17.16 -23.83 25.89
N MET A 73 -17.96 -24.06 24.84
CA MET A 73 -19.43 -24.01 24.88
C MET A 73 -20.06 -25.17 25.68
N LEU A 74 -19.30 -26.25 25.93
CA LEU A 74 -19.69 -27.39 26.77
C LEU A 74 -19.20 -27.27 28.24
N HIS A 75 -18.88 -26.05 28.70
CA HIS A 75 -18.51 -25.68 30.08
C HIS A 75 -17.15 -26.20 30.61
N HIS A 76 -16.04 -25.70 30.06
CA HIS A 76 -14.72 -25.70 30.74
C HIS A 76 -14.07 -24.30 30.70
N PRO A 77 -13.14 -23.98 31.63
CA PRO A 77 -12.79 -22.60 32.01
C PRO A 77 -12.12 -21.79 30.90
N ALA A 78 -12.26 -20.47 31.00
CA ALA A 78 -11.80 -19.48 30.01
C ALA A 78 -10.27 -19.49 29.80
N PRO A 79 -9.78 -19.18 28.58
CA PRO A 79 -8.36 -19.12 28.26
C PRO A 79 -7.66 -17.99 29.00
N THR A 80 -6.35 -18.14 29.15
CA THR A 80 -5.47 -17.22 29.85
C THR A 80 -4.98 -16.11 28.93
N PRO A 81 -4.63 -14.92 29.45
CA PRO A 81 -4.16 -13.77 28.65
C PRO A 81 -2.90 -14.02 27.79
N ARG A 82 -2.13 -15.07 28.09
CA ARG A 82 -0.99 -15.51 27.27
C ARG A 82 -1.42 -16.27 26.02
N GLU A 83 -2.58 -16.90 26.05
CA GLU A 83 -3.18 -17.62 24.92
C GLU A 83 -3.82 -16.62 23.96
N ASP A 84 -4.49 -15.58 24.47
CA ASP A 84 -5.02 -14.47 23.64
C ASP A 84 -3.88 -13.70 22.94
N ALA A 85 -2.78 -13.41 23.64
CA ALA A 85 -1.61 -12.73 23.07
C ALA A 85 -0.85 -13.55 22.02
N ALA A 86 -0.99 -14.88 22.02
CA ALA A 86 -0.41 -15.75 20.99
C ALA A 86 -1.30 -15.85 19.74
N GLU A 87 -2.60 -15.60 19.86
CA GLU A 87 -3.55 -15.51 18.74
C GLU A 87 -3.42 -14.19 17.96
N ASP A 88 -3.14 -13.07 18.63
CA ASP A 88 -2.86 -11.77 18.00
C ASP A 88 -1.52 -11.71 17.25
N ALA A 89 -0.64 -12.68 17.48
CA ALA A 89 0.71 -12.72 16.93
C ALA A 89 0.80 -13.27 15.50
N ASP A 90 -0.28 -13.87 14.97
CA ASP A 90 -0.31 -14.37 13.58
C ASP A 90 -0.96 -13.32 12.64
N PRO A 91 -0.17 -12.65 11.77
CA PRO A 91 -0.67 -11.60 10.89
C PRO A 91 -1.74 -12.09 9.90
N LEU A 92 -1.82 -13.40 9.66
CA LEU A 92 -2.67 -14.00 8.63
C LEU A 92 -4.15 -14.10 9.05
N PHE A 93 -4.45 -14.00 10.35
CA PHE A 93 -5.80 -14.21 10.91
C PHE A 93 -6.42 -12.95 11.53
N ARG A 94 -5.75 -11.80 11.42
CA ARG A 94 -6.23 -10.52 11.97
C ARG A 94 -7.56 -10.13 11.32
N GLY A 95 -8.62 -10.06 12.11
CA GLY A 95 -9.95 -9.64 11.67
C GLY A 95 -10.88 -10.77 11.18
N ALA A 96 -10.51 -12.05 11.32
CA ALA A 96 -11.37 -13.16 10.92
C ALA A 96 -12.72 -13.19 11.68
N PHE A 97 -13.79 -13.55 10.98
CA PHE A 97 -15.14 -13.63 11.57
C PHE A 97 -15.95 -14.80 10.99
N ILE A 98 -17.01 -15.20 11.71
CA ILE A 98 -17.83 -16.36 11.38
C ILE A 98 -19.26 -15.91 11.07
N LEU A 99 -19.77 -16.38 9.94
CA LEU A 99 -21.15 -16.18 9.49
C LEU A 99 -21.98 -17.44 9.70
N SER A 100 -23.26 -17.29 10.03
CA SER A 100 -24.22 -18.38 10.12
C SER A 100 -25.56 -18.03 9.48
N ASP A 101 -26.24 -19.02 8.90
CA ASP A 101 -27.67 -18.95 8.51
C ASP A 101 -28.57 -19.72 9.49
N GLY A 102 -28.05 -20.08 10.67
CA GLY A 102 -28.71 -20.92 11.68
C GLY A 102 -28.60 -22.43 11.41
N ALA A 103 -28.16 -22.86 10.24
CA ALA A 103 -27.96 -24.27 9.90
C ALA A 103 -26.51 -24.60 9.50
N ARG A 104 -25.77 -23.62 8.98
CA ARG A 104 -24.40 -23.75 8.50
C ARG A 104 -23.55 -22.59 8.98
N PHE A 105 -22.26 -22.85 9.08
CA PHE A 105 -21.26 -21.85 9.44
C PHE A 105 -20.27 -21.67 8.28
N TYR A 106 -19.82 -20.43 8.09
CA TYR A 106 -18.87 -20.04 7.07
C TYR A 106 -17.79 -19.17 7.71
N THR A 107 -16.54 -19.58 7.55
CA THR A 107 -15.38 -18.80 8.02
C THR A 107 -15.02 -17.76 6.98
N VAL A 108 -14.86 -16.52 7.43
CA VAL A 108 -14.43 -15.41 6.59
C VAL A 108 -13.09 -14.91 7.11
N VAL A 109 -12.11 -14.88 6.22
CA VAL A 109 -10.78 -14.34 6.52
C VAL A 109 -10.58 -13.07 5.69
N PRO A 110 -10.61 -11.88 6.30
CA PRO A 110 -10.23 -10.66 5.61
C PRO A 110 -8.74 -10.68 5.30
N VAL A 111 -8.41 -10.68 4.03
CA VAL A 111 -7.07 -10.38 3.55
C VAL A 111 -7.02 -8.88 3.37
N VAL A 112 -6.46 -8.18 4.35
CA VAL A 112 -6.26 -6.74 4.30
C VAL A 112 -4.99 -6.47 3.49
N PRO A 113 -5.10 -5.79 2.34
CA PRO A 113 -3.93 -5.34 1.61
C PRO A 113 -3.15 -4.31 2.46
N ALA A 114 -1.82 -4.38 2.44
CA ALA A 114 -0.96 -3.44 3.17
C ALA A 114 -1.10 -1.97 2.74
N ASP A 115 -1.86 -1.68 1.68
CA ASP A 115 -2.07 -0.37 1.07
C ASP A 115 -3.41 0.29 1.44
N GLY A 116 -4.12 -0.22 2.47
CA GLY A 116 -5.33 0.41 3.02
C GLY A 116 -6.58 0.28 2.16
N ARG A 117 -6.56 -0.55 1.11
CA ARG A 117 -7.73 -0.83 0.27
C ARG A 117 -8.80 -1.61 1.03
N LEU A 118 -10.01 -1.58 0.45
CA LEU A 118 -11.12 -2.42 0.89
C LEU A 118 -10.67 -3.89 0.94
N PRO A 119 -10.86 -4.58 2.07
CA PRO A 119 -10.33 -5.92 2.26
C PRO A 119 -10.93 -6.88 1.25
N ILE A 120 -10.19 -7.94 0.98
CA ILE A 120 -10.71 -9.05 0.20
C ILE A 120 -11.13 -10.15 1.18
N LEU A 121 -12.33 -10.68 1.03
CA LEU A 121 -12.84 -11.72 1.90
C LEU A 121 -12.58 -13.09 1.29
N LEU A 122 -11.77 -13.88 1.99
CA LEU A 122 -11.46 -15.26 1.64
C LEU A 122 -12.41 -16.23 2.37
N PHE A 123 -12.89 -17.22 1.63
CA PHE A 123 -13.74 -18.30 2.08
C PHE A 123 -13.01 -19.62 1.81
N PRO A 124 -12.26 -20.17 2.78
CA PRO A 124 -11.31 -21.24 2.52
C PRO A 124 -11.96 -22.58 2.14
N GLU A 125 -13.12 -22.90 2.71
CA GLU A 125 -13.75 -24.22 2.57
C GLU A 125 -15.05 -24.19 1.75
N ASN A 126 -15.90 -23.21 2.05
CA ASN A 126 -17.23 -23.07 1.47
C ASN A 126 -17.67 -21.60 1.51
N MET A 127 -18.59 -21.24 0.62
CA MET A 127 -19.08 -19.87 0.52
C MET A 127 -20.58 -19.78 0.81
N PRO A 128 -21.04 -18.75 1.55
CA PRO A 128 -22.46 -18.48 1.72
C PRO A 128 -23.13 -18.18 0.36
N PRO A 129 -24.40 -18.58 0.14
CA PRO A 129 -25.11 -18.25 -1.10
C PRO A 129 -25.23 -16.73 -1.31
N ALA A 130 -25.09 -16.28 -2.56
CA ALA A 130 -25.29 -14.87 -2.91
C ALA A 130 -26.71 -14.40 -2.56
N ASN A 131 -26.82 -13.13 -2.15
CA ASN A 131 -28.05 -12.46 -1.76
C ASN A 131 -28.79 -13.08 -0.55
N ARG A 132 -28.19 -14.02 0.17
CA ARG A 132 -28.76 -14.58 1.40
C ARG A 132 -28.29 -13.80 2.63
N GLU A 133 -29.22 -13.54 3.53
CA GLU A 133 -28.93 -12.91 4.83
C GLU A 133 -28.28 -13.93 5.77
N MET A 134 -27.18 -13.52 6.37
CA MET A 134 -26.39 -14.27 7.33
C MET A 134 -26.26 -13.44 8.62
N THR A 135 -26.00 -14.09 9.73
CA THR A 135 -25.70 -13.44 11.01
C THR A 135 -24.22 -13.61 11.32
N ILE A 136 -23.58 -12.53 11.77
CA ILE A 136 -22.24 -12.59 12.34
C ILE A 136 -22.36 -13.20 13.74
N VAL A 137 -21.85 -14.42 13.93
CA VAL A 137 -21.96 -15.15 15.20
C VAL A 137 -20.71 -15.05 16.06
N GLN A 138 -19.59 -14.63 15.46
CA GLN A 138 -18.34 -14.35 16.17
C GLN A 138 -17.49 -13.39 15.33
N ALA A 139 -16.91 -12.37 15.95
CA ALA A 139 -15.97 -11.45 15.32
C ALA A 139 -14.77 -11.19 16.26
N SER A 140 -13.55 -11.42 15.79
CA SER A 140 -12.37 -10.86 16.49
C SER A 140 -12.41 -9.34 16.30
N GLN A 141 -12.30 -8.56 17.38
CA GLN A 141 -12.39 -7.11 17.28
C GLN A 141 -11.39 -6.54 16.26
N ARG A 142 -11.87 -5.56 15.48
CA ARG A 142 -11.22 -4.85 14.36
C ARG A 142 -10.86 -5.72 13.14
N ILE A 143 -11.64 -5.56 12.08
CA ILE A 143 -11.34 -6.05 10.72
C ILE A 143 -10.33 -5.15 10.00
N VAL A 144 -10.17 -3.93 10.50
CA VAL A 144 -9.28 -2.93 9.92
C VAL A 144 -8.05 -2.83 10.83
N PRO A 145 -6.81 -2.94 10.33
CA PRO A 145 -5.68 -2.32 11.04
C PRO A 145 -6.08 -0.87 11.34
N PRO A 146 -5.67 -0.28 12.48
CA PRO A 146 -6.00 1.11 12.77
C PRO A 146 -5.75 1.97 11.52
N VAL A 147 -6.74 2.78 11.13
CA VAL A 147 -6.54 3.84 10.14
C VAL A 147 -5.42 4.71 10.71
N GLY A 148 -4.25 4.66 10.08
CA GLY A 148 -2.97 5.09 10.64
C GLY A 148 -2.33 3.94 11.43
N GLU A 149 -1.54 3.06 10.82
CA GLU A 149 -0.26 3.40 10.20
C GLU A 149 -0.14 2.75 8.81
N SER A 150 -0.37 3.51 7.74
CA SER A 150 0.67 3.47 6.70
C SER A 150 1.94 3.75 7.47
N LEU A 151 2.99 2.92 7.45
CA LEU A 151 4.29 3.45 7.87
C LEU A 151 4.58 4.57 6.87
N PRO A 152 4.46 5.84 7.25
CA PRO A 152 4.47 6.89 6.26
C PRO A 152 5.92 7.05 5.84
N SER A 153 6.16 6.73 4.58
CA SER A 153 7.48 6.71 3.99
C SER A 153 7.62 7.97 3.14
N VAL A 154 8.67 8.72 3.44
CA VAL A 154 8.93 10.01 2.82
C VAL A 154 9.46 9.80 1.41
N ILE A 155 9.06 10.64 0.46
CA ILE A 155 9.51 10.59 -0.93
C ILE A 155 10.79 11.39 -1.06
N CYS A 156 11.90 10.71 -1.31
CA CYS A 156 13.22 11.30 -1.15
C CYS A 156 14.12 10.97 -2.34
N PHE A 157 15.00 11.91 -2.64
CA PHE A 157 16.23 11.66 -3.39
C PHE A 157 17.36 11.29 -2.43
N THR A 158 18.41 10.65 -2.95
CA THR A 158 19.70 10.53 -2.24
C THR A 158 20.75 11.48 -2.83
N PRO A 159 21.76 11.89 -2.05
CA PRO A 159 22.91 12.65 -2.57
C PRO A 159 23.49 12.06 -3.84
N GLY A 160 24.00 12.92 -4.71
CA GLY A 160 24.49 12.57 -6.05
C GLY A 160 23.39 12.43 -7.11
N THR A 161 22.11 12.57 -6.73
CA THR A 161 21.04 12.68 -7.73
C THR A 161 21.15 14.02 -8.46
N ARG A 162 21.27 13.97 -9.78
CA ARG A 162 21.32 15.14 -10.65
C ARG A 162 19.91 15.58 -11.04
N ILE A 163 19.53 16.78 -10.63
CA ILE A 163 18.25 17.40 -10.96
C ILE A 163 18.45 18.40 -12.10
N ARG A 164 17.61 18.33 -13.12
CA ARG A 164 17.68 19.23 -14.26
C ARG A 164 17.23 20.65 -13.90
N THR A 165 18.09 21.64 -14.13
CA THR A 165 17.83 23.07 -13.90
C THR A 165 17.94 23.86 -15.21
N GLU A 166 17.59 25.15 -15.17
CA GLU A 166 17.76 26.06 -16.33
C GLU A 166 19.21 26.13 -16.82
N ASN A 167 20.18 25.94 -15.92
CA ASN A 167 21.60 26.12 -16.18
C ASN A 167 22.35 24.79 -16.37
N GLY A 168 21.63 23.69 -16.53
CA GLY A 168 22.18 22.33 -16.59
C GLY A 168 21.77 21.49 -15.38
N ASP A 169 22.34 20.30 -15.28
CA ASP A 169 22.01 19.38 -14.18
C ASP A 169 22.80 19.75 -12.91
N THR A 170 22.11 19.91 -11.78
CA THR A 170 22.67 20.28 -10.47
C THR A 170 22.42 19.15 -9.47
N SER A 171 23.39 18.86 -8.60
CA SER A 171 23.23 17.85 -7.55
C SER A 171 22.12 18.26 -6.57
N ILE A 172 21.31 17.30 -6.15
CA ILE A 172 20.17 17.52 -5.26
C ILE A 172 20.57 18.16 -3.93
N GLU A 173 21.74 17.80 -3.40
CA GLU A 173 22.27 18.34 -2.15
C GLU A 173 22.70 19.81 -2.23
N ASP A 174 22.90 20.32 -3.45
CA ASP A 174 23.27 21.73 -3.71
C ASP A 174 22.05 22.60 -4.01
N LEU A 175 20.85 22.02 -4.10
CA LEU A 175 19.60 22.75 -4.37
C LEU A 175 18.92 23.20 -3.08
N GLY A 176 18.51 24.46 -3.07
CA GLY A 176 17.78 25.09 -1.97
C GLY A 176 16.72 26.09 -2.43
N PRO A 177 16.04 26.74 -1.47
CA PRO A 177 15.03 27.75 -1.78
C PRO A 177 15.57 28.86 -2.68
N GLY A 178 14.82 29.21 -3.73
CA GLY A 178 15.20 30.20 -4.74
C GLY A 178 15.84 29.62 -6.00
N ASP A 179 16.34 28.39 -5.96
CA ASP A 179 16.86 27.71 -7.16
C ASP A 179 15.72 27.33 -8.11
N ARG A 180 15.98 27.32 -9.42
CA ARG A 180 14.97 27.01 -10.45
C ARG A 180 15.22 25.68 -11.13
N VAL A 181 14.33 24.72 -10.89
CA VAL A 181 14.36 23.38 -11.50
C VAL A 181 13.45 23.34 -12.73
N LEU A 182 13.84 22.61 -13.76
CA LEU A 182 12.98 22.40 -14.93
C LEU A 182 11.86 21.43 -14.57
N THR A 183 10.63 21.87 -14.79
CA THR A 183 9.43 21.03 -14.66
C THR A 183 8.89 20.66 -16.02
N ARG A 184 8.13 19.56 -16.06
CA ARG A 184 7.56 19.00 -17.28
C ARG A 184 6.56 19.93 -17.96
N ASP A 185 5.70 20.56 -17.18
CA ASP A 185 4.51 21.24 -17.69
C ASP A 185 4.61 22.76 -17.66
N ASP A 186 5.38 23.29 -16.70
CA ASP A 186 5.35 24.71 -16.36
C ASP A 186 6.70 25.40 -16.55
N GLY A 187 7.58 24.75 -17.32
CA GLY A 187 8.95 25.22 -17.51
C GLY A 187 9.70 25.31 -16.18
N PRO A 188 10.62 26.27 -16.04
CA PRO A 188 11.42 26.40 -14.83
C PRO A 188 10.63 26.98 -13.65
N GLN A 189 10.62 26.25 -12.53
CA GLN A 189 9.89 26.61 -11.32
C GLN A 189 10.84 26.73 -10.12
N GLU A 190 10.55 27.66 -9.24
CA GLU A 190 11.34 27.94 -8.05
C GLU A 190 11.14 26.88 -6.98
N VAL A 191 12.24 26.41 -6.39
CA VAL A 191 12.25 25.62 -5.17
C VAL A 191 11.84 26.53 -4.02
N LEU A 192 10.73 26.21 -3.36
CA LEU A 192 10.26 26.99 -2.21
C LEU A 192 10.83 26.45 -0.90
N TRP A 193 11.05 25.15 -0.84
CA TRP A 193 11.52 24.49 0.36
C TRP A 193 12.31 23.24 0.01
N SER A 194 13.38 22.98 0.76
CA SER A 194 14.08 21.72 0.74
C SER A 194 14.17 21.12 2.15
N GLY A 195 13.94 19.81 2.22
CA GLY A 195 14.00 19.03 3.45
C GLY A 195 15.09 17.99 3.37
N HIS A 196 15.67 17.61 4.50
CA HIS A 196 16.67 16.55 4.59
C HIS A 196 16.45 15.61 5.78
N ARG A 197 16.58 14.31 5.58
CA ARG A 197 16.45 13.33 6.66
C ARG A 197 17.57 12.32 6.63
N ARG A 198 18.28 12.16 7.74
CA ARG A 198 19.28 11.10 7.88
C ARG A 198 18.63 9.76 8.18
N MET A 199 19.00 8.74 7.40
CA MET A 199 18.69 7.33 7.62
C MET A 199 19.97 6.60 8.04
N SER A 200 20.10 6.30 9.33
CA SER A 200 21.22 5.53 9.85
C SER A 200 21.15 4.07 9.41
N GLY A 201 22.30 3.39 9.41
CA GLY A 201 22.35 1.95 9.11
C GLY A 201 21.51 1.09 10.04
N ALA A 202 21.48 1.42 11.33
CA ALA A 202 20.61 0.74 12.30
C ALA A 202 19.12 0.87 11.93
N ARG A 203 18.71 2.05 11.43
CA ARG A 203 17.34 2.28 10.98
C ARG A 203 17.03 1.52 9.68
N LEU A 204 17.93 1.56 8.70
CA LEU A 204 17.79 0.78 7.45
C LEU A 204 17.82 -0.74 7.69
N PHE A 205 18.40 -1.20 8.79
CA PHE A 205 18.35 -2.59 9.22
C PHE A 205 17.03 -2.94 9.91
N ALA A 206 16.56 -2.09 10.83
CA ALA A 206 15.32 -2.31 11.57
C ALA A 206 14.05 -2.12 10.72
N MET A 207 14.14 -1.30 9.67
CA MET A 207 13.04 -0.93 8.76
C MET A 207 13.44 -1.28 7.31
N PRO A 208 13.52 -2.58 6.95
CA PRO A 208 13.95 -3.01 5.62
C PRO A 208 13.05 -2.50 4.49
N GLU A 209 11.77 -2.23 4.79
CA GLU A 209 10.79 -1.64 3.88
C GLU A 209 11.08 -0.17 3.54
N GLN A 210 11.93 0.51 4.31
CA GLN A 210 12.37 1.89 4.06
C GLN A 210 13.70 1.98 3.32
N ARG A 211 14.28 0.83 2.93
CA ARG A 211 15.53 0.80 2.17
C ARG A 211 15.34 1.43 0.79
N PRO A 212 16.28 2.26 0.32
CA PRO A 212 16.17 2.89 -0.99
C PRO A 212 15.99 1.87 -2.12
N ILE A 213 15.32 2.30 -3.17
CA ILE A 213 15.21 1.57 -4.43
C ILE A 213 16.25 2.14 -5.39
N ARG A 214 17.05 1.26 -5.97
CA ARG A 214 17.97 1.57 -7.06
C ARG A 214 17.31 1.25 -8.38
N ILE A 215 17.18 2.26 -9.22
CA ILE A 215 16.74 2.20 -10.61
C ILE A 215 18.00 2.37 -11.46
N ARG A 216 18.48 1.28 -12.05
CA ARG A 216 19.73 1.30 -12.84
C ARG A 216 19.55 2.05 -14.16
N VAL A 217 20.66 2.53 -14.71
CA VAL A 217 20.68 3.10 -16.07
C VAL A 217 19.92 2.22 -17.06
N GLY A 218 19.02 2.83 -17.83
CA GLY A 218 18.21 2.16 -18.84
C GLY A 218 17.08 1.25 -18.33
N ALA A 219 16.75 1.26 -17.03
CA ALA A 219 15.71 0.41 -16.45
C ALA A 219 14.31 0.60 -17.06
N LEU A 220 13.99 1.81 -17.53
CA LEU A 220 12.66 2.21 -18.01
C LEU A 220 12.70 2.67 -19.48
N GLY A 221 13.65 2.14 -20.24
CA GLY A 221 13.86 2.46 -21.66
C GLY A 221 15.30 2.89 -21.94
N VAL A 222 15.62 3.15 -23.21
CA VAL A 222 16.97 3.58 -23.61
C VAL A 222 17.33 4.88 -22.90
N ASP A 223 18.45 4.86 -22.17
CA ASP A 223 18.98 5.98 -21.37
C ASP A 223 17.98 6.56 -20.35
N ARG A 224 17.12 5.72 -19.78
CA ARG A 224 16.17 6.11 -18.72
C ARG A 224 16.21 5.18 -17.50
N PRO A 225 16.73 5.64 -16.35
CA PRO A 225 17.51 6.87 -16.17
C PRO A 225 18.82 6.85 -16.99
N ASP A 226 19.45 8.02 -17.15
CA ASP A 226 20.75 8.19 -17.84
C ASP A 226 21.96 7.85 -16.94
N ASP A 227 21.71 7.64 -15.66
CA ASP A 227 22.64 7.14 -14.63
C ASP A 227 21.82 6.48 -13.51
N ASP A 228 22.44 5.69 -12.65
CA ASP A 228 21.74 5.02 -11.55
C ASP A 228 21.01 6.05 -10.67
N LEU A 229 19.69 5.91 -10.54
CA LEU A 229 18.87 6.73 -9.66
C LEU A 229 18.52 5.94 -8.40
N ILE A 230 18.80 6.52 -7.23
CA ILE A 230 18.47 5.93 -5.95
C ILE A 230 17.48 6.84 -5.24
N VAL A 231 16.32 6.29 -4.91
CA VAL A 231 15.21 7.03 -4.31
C VAL A 231 14.59 6.23 -3.18
N SER A 232 13.80 6.88 -2.33
CA SER A 232 13.03 6.14 -1.34
C SER A 232 11.94 5.26 -1.99
N PRO A 233 11.47 4.21 -1.29
CA PRO A 233 10.44 3.27 -1.76
C PRO A 233 9.17 3.92 -2.32
N GLU A 234 8.68 4.97 -1.67
CA GLU A 234 7.43 5.63 -2.05
C GLU A 234 7.61 6.67 -3.14
N HIS A 235 8.86 7.01 -3.53
CA HIS A 235 9.13 7.99 -4.58
C HIS A 235 8.52 7.53 -5.90
N ARG A 236 7.68 8.36 -6.52
CA ARG A 236 7.04 7.98 -7.78
C ARG A 236 7.80 8.48 -8.99
N VAL A 237 7.88 7.59 -9.96
CA VAL A 237 8.42 7.85 -11.29
C VAL A 237 7.27 7.90 -12.28
N LEU A 238 7.43 8.71 -13.33
CA LEU A 238 6.44 8.84 -14.38
C LEU A 238 6.54 7.67 -15.35
N VAL A 239 5.49 6.86 -15.42
CA VAL A 239 5.37 5.77 -16.38
C VAL A 239 4.40 6.19 -17.47
N LYS A 240 4.82 6.01 -18.73
CA LYS A 240 4.08 6.39 -19.93
C LYS A 240 3.74 5.15 -20.73
N GLY A 241 2.70 5.24 -21.54
CA GLY A 241 2.45 4.28 -22.61
C GLY A 241 0.99 3.89 -22.76
N ARG A 242 0.74 3.07 -23.77
CA ARG A 242 -0.62 2.67 -24.16
C ARG A 242 -1.37 1.95 -23.04
N ALA A 243 -0.67 1.15 -22.23
CA ALA A 243 -1.29 0.46 -21.10
C ALA A 243 -1.89 1.44 -20.08
N ALA A 244 -1.25 2.58 -19.81
CA ALA A 244 -1.81 3.60 -18.93
C ALA A 244 -3.07 4.24 -19.56
N GLN A 245 -3.02 4.53 -20.86
CA GLN A 245 -4.14 5.09 -21.62
C GLN A 245 -5.34 4.14 -21.66
N ASP A 246 -5.11 2.85 -21.90
CA ASP A 246 -6.16 1.84 -22.01
C ASP A 246 -6.81 1.54 -20.65
N LEU A 247 -6.03 1.56 -19.55
CA LEU A 247 -6.52 1.26 -18.20
C LEU A 247 -7.22 2.44 -17.53
N TRP A 248 -6.72 3.67 -17.71
CA TRP A 248 -7.18 4.84 -16.96
C TRP A 248 -7.57 6.04 -17.81
N GLY A 249 -7.44 5.97 -19.13
CA GLY A 249 -7.67 7.13 -20.00
C GLY A 249 -6.56 8.18 -19.93
N GLU A 250 -5.46 7.90 -19.22
CA GLU A 250 -4.37 8.83 -18.97
C GLU A 250 -3.12 8.42 -19.75
N PRO A 251 -2.43 9.35 -20.45
CA PRO A 251 -1.24 9.02 -21.23
C PRO A 251 -0.02 8.68 -20.36
N GLU A 252 -0.03 9.14 -19.11
CA GLU A 252 1.07 8.99 -18.15
C GLU A 252 0.57 8.98 -16.71
N VAL A 253 1.20 8.16 -15.86
CA VAL A 253 0.83 7.95 -14.45
C VAL A 253 2.06 7.91 -13.55
N LEU A 254 1.87 8.17 -12.25
CA LEU A 254 2.94 8.12 -11.25
C LEU A 254 2.93 6.78 -10.49
N VAL A 255 4.00 6.02 -10.64
CA VAL A 255 4.19 4.68 -10.05
C VAL A 255 5.29 4.72 -9.01
N ARG A 256 5.05 4.15 -7.82
CA ARG A 256 6.06 4.10 -6.75
C ARG A 256 7.24 3.23 -7.17
N ALA A 257 8.45 3.65 -6.82
CA ALA A 257 9.67 2.91 -7.10
C ALA A 257 9.62 1.48 -6.51
N ALA A 258 9.06 1.31 -5.30
CA ALA A 258 8.91 0.00 -4.68
C ALA A 258 7.99 -0.96 -5.46
N ASP A 259 6.98 -0.43 -6.15
CA ASP A 259 6.04 -1.24 -6.93
C ASP A 259 6.62 -1.64 -8.30
N LEU A 260 7.74 -1.04 -8.71
CA LEU A 260 8.49 -1.39 -9.92
C LEU A 260 9.58 -2.44 -9.68
N VAL A 261 9.85 -2.80 -8.42
CA VAL A 261 10.84 -3.81 -8.07
C VAL A 261 10.40 -5.17 -8.59
N GLY A 262 11.28 -5.86 -9.31
CA GLY A 262 10.96 -7.19 -9.83
C GLY A 262 11.96 -7.77 -10.82
N ASP A 263 12.99 -7.03 -11.22
CA ASP A 263 14.00 -7.49 -12.16
C ASP A 263 15.43 -7.13 -11.73
N ARG A 264 16.39 -7.23 -12.66
CA ARG A 264 17.79 -6.90 -12.41
C ARG A 264 18.11 -5.40 -12.45
N PHE A 265 17.23 -4.58 -13.03
CA PHE A 265 17.43 -3.15 -13.23
C PHE A 265 16.80 -2.31 -12.12
N ILE A 266 15.68 -2.75 -11.55
CA ILE A 266 15.00 -2.07 -10.44
C ILE A 266 14.99 -2.97 -9.21
N THR A 267 15.82 -2.61 -8.21
CA THR A 267 16.11 -3.47 -7.05
C THR A 267 16.17 -2.68 -5.74
N VAL A 268 15.83 -3.32 -4.62
CA VAL A 268 16.11 -2.76 -3.28
C VAL A 268 17.63 -2.62 -3.09
N ASP A 269 18.07 -1.45 -2.61
CA ASP A 269 19.48 -1.17 -2.37
C ASP A 269 19.93 -1.70 -1.00
N HIS A 270 20.75 -2.75 -1.04
CA HIS A 270 21.40 -3.33 0.15
C HIS A 270 22.85 -2.86 0.35
N SER A 271 23.38 -2.07 -0.59
CA SER A 271 24.76 -1.58 -0.56
C SER A 271 24.92 -0.40 0.38
N LEU A 272 23.92 0.48 0.46
CA LEU A 272 23.95 1.65 1.32
C LEU A 272 23.95 1.25 2.80
N ARG A 273 24.94 1.79 3.53
CA ARG A 273 25.11 1.61 4.98
C ARG A 273 24.42 2.71 5.78
N GLU A 274 24.23 3.87 5.17
CA GLU A 274 23.39 4.97 5.62
C GLU A 274 23.05 5.83 4.41
N THR A 275 22.05 6.69 4.51
CA THR A 275 21.76 7.68 3.47
C THR A 275 21.20 8.95 4.08
N HIS A 276 21.38 10.07 3.38
CA HIS A 276 20.59 11.27 3.58
C HIS A 276 19.51 11.30 2.51
N TYR A 277 18.32 11.64 2.92
CA TYR A 277 17.17 11.79 2.04
C TYR A 277 16.92 13.27 1.84
N VAL A 278 16.74 13.71 0.60
CA VAL A 278 16.52 15.12 0.27
C VAL A 278 15.17 15.26 -0.44
N HIS A 279 14.44 16.32 -0.08
CA HIS A 279 13.11 16.67 -0.59
C HIS A 279 13.17 18.03 -1.25
N LEU A 280 12.44 18.22 -2.33
CA LEU A 280 12.21 19.53 -2.95
C LEU A 280 10.72 19.76 -3.08
N MET A 281 10.24 20.87 -2.52
CA MET A 281 8.87 21.33 -2.70
C MET A 281 8.87 22.60 -3.54
N LEU A 282 7.99 22.63 -4.53
CA LEU A 282 7.75 23.79 -5.39
C LEU A 282 6.41 24.45 -4.99
N ASP A 283 5.92 25.40 -5.76
CA ASP A 283 4.61 26.03 -5.54
C ASP A 283 3.43 25.04 -5.60
N ARG A 284 3.51 24.09 -6.55
CA ARG A 284 2.59 22.96 -6.71
C ARG A 284 3.36 21.66 -6.90
N HIS A 285 2.66 20.53 -6.79
CA HIS A 285 3.24 19.23 -7.12
C HIS A 285 3.59 19.17 -8.61
N GLN A 286 4.82 18.78 -8.92
CA GLN A 286 5.36 18.79 -10.28
C GLN A 286 6.04 17.48 -10.64
N VAL A 287 6.26 17.30 -11.94
CA VAL A 287 7.19 16.30 -12.47
C VAL A 287 8.47 17.01 -12.94
N ILE A 288 9.62 16.52 -12.48
CA ILE A 288 10.96 17.01 -12.81
C ILE A 288 11.82 15.88 -13.39
N TRP A 289 13.05 16.20 -13.82
CA TRP A 289 14.02 15.19 -14.26
C TRP A 289 15.11 14.97 -13.21
N ALA A 290 15.27 13.72 -12.79
CA ALA A 290 16.32 13.25 -11.90
C ALA A 290 17.12 12.13 -12.60
N ASN A 291 18.42 12.34 -12.82
CA ASN A 291 19.28 11.45 -13.63
C ASN A 291 18.59 11.10 -14.97
N GLY A 292 18.03 12.10 -15.64
CA GLY A 292 17.32 11.95 -16.91
C GLY A 292 15.93 11.28 -16.83
N LEU A 293 15.52 10.73 -15.68
CA LEU A 293 14.21 10.11 -15.49
C LEU A 293 13.18 11.10 -14.92
N GLU A 294 11.96 11.04 -15.43
CA GLU A 294 10.85 11.85 -14.94
C GLU A 294 10.31 11.32 -13.60
N VAL A 295 10.31 12.17 -12.58
CA VAL A 295 9.95 11.85 -11.19
C VAL A 295 9.17 12.98 -10.57
N GLU A 296 8.47 12.72 -9.47
CA GLU A 296 7.67 13.72 -8.78
C GLU A 296 8.46 14.59 -7.79
N THR A 297 7.89 15.74 -7.40
CA THR A 297 8.40 16.59 -6.30
C THR A 297 7.74 16.25 -4.97
N PHE A 298 8.19 16.84 -3.86
CA PHE A 298 7.55 16.67 -2.55
C PHE A 298 6.10 17.18 -2.55
N HIS A 299 5.21 16.46 -1.87
CA HIS A 299 3.81 16.78 -1.67
C HIS A 299 3.43 16.47 -0.20
N PRO A 300 3.18 17.48 0.64
CA PRO A 300 2.94 17.31 2.07
C PRO A 300 1.72 16.41 2.37
N GLY A 301 0.63 16.57 1.60
CA GLY A 301 -0.59 15.74 1.70
C GLY A 301 -0.40 14.24 1.49
N PHE A 302 0.48 13.80 0.59
CA PHE A 302 0.65 12.38 0.30
C PHE A 302 1.78 11.72 1.10
N MET A 303 2.65 12.52 1.72
CA MET A 303 3.89 12.05 2.35
C MET A 303 3.84 12.12 3.89
N GLY A 304 2.96 12.97 4.45
CA GLY A 304 2.77 13.14 5.89
C GLY A 304 3.82 14.05 6.52
N LEU A 305 3.36 15.15 7.13
CA LEU A 305 4.23 16.14 7.76
C LEU A 305 4.98 15.61 8.99
N ASP A 306 4.45 14.60 9.67
CA ASP A 306 5.03 14.03 10.90
C ASP A 306 6.34 13.25 10.67
N HIS A 307 6.71 13.02 9.41
CA HIS A 307 7.92 12.28 9.04
C HIS A 307 9.11 13.20 8.77
N LEU A 308 8.85 14.49 8.66
CA LEU A 308 9.87 15.51 8.58
C LEU A 308 10.55 15.67 9.93
N GLU A 309 11.81 16.07 9.90
CA GLU A 309 12.47 16.52 11.13
C GLU A 309 11.70 17.72 11.70
N PRO A 310 11.49 17.82 13.04
CA PRO A 310 10.66 18.88 13.63
C PRO A 310 11.01 20.28 13.12
N ARG A 311 12.30 20.62 13.02
CA ARG A 311 12.76 21.92 12.50
C ARG A 311 12.33 22.16 11.06
N GLN A 312 12.36 21.14 10.21
CA GLN A 312 12.00 21.26 8.80
C GLN A 312 10.50 21.36 8.62
N ARG A 313 9.74 20.63 9.43
CA ARG A 313 8.29 20.74 9.51
C ARG A 313 7.89 22.15 9.93
N ASP A 314 8.54 22.71 10.94
CA ASP A 314 8.25 24.05 11.45
C ASP A 314 8.54 25.12 10.38
N LEU A 315 9.68 25.02 9.67
CA LEU A 315 9.99 25.90 8.54
C LEU A 315 8.97 25.80 7.40
N LEU A 316 8.53 24.57 7.08
CA LEU A 316 7.50 24.34 6.07
C LEU A 316 6.17 24.97 6.47
N ILE A 317 5.77 24.83 7.74
CA ILE A 317 4.53 25.41 8.28
C ILE A 317 4.62 26.94 8.36
N GLU A 318 5.78 27.51 8.71
CA GLU A 318 5.98 28.95 8.73
C GLU A 318 5.77 29.56 7.33
N MET A 319 6.31 28.89 6.31
CA MET A 319 6.14 29.28 4.91
C MET A 319 4.72 29.01 4.38
N ARG A 320 4.08 27.91 4.79
CA ARG A 320 2.74 27.50 4.35
C ARG A 320 1.85 27.09 5.54
N PRO A 321 1.30 28.08 6.29
CA PRO A 321 0.53 27.80 7.51
C PRO A 321 -0.76 27.01 7.28
N ASP A 322 -1.31 27.07 6.06
CA ASP A 322 -2.50 26.33 5.63
C ASP A 322 -2.31 24.81 5.69
N LEU A 323 -1.07 24.32 5.54
CA LEU A 323 -0.75 22.89 5.57
C LEU A 323 -0.87 22.26 6.95
N LEU A 324 -0.77 23.07 8.02
CA LEU A 324 -0.95 22.57 9.38
C LEU A 324 -2.40 22.11 9.63
N ARG A 325 -3.38 22.76 8.98
CA ARG A 325 -4.79 22.42 9.11
C ARG A 325 -5.16 21.23 8.23
N ASP A 326 -4.72 21.27 7.00
CA ASP A 326 -4.91 20.19 6.03
C ASP A 326 -3.72 20.18 5.04
N PRO A 327 -2.83 19.18 5.11
CA PRO A 327 -1.72 19.02 4.18
C PRO A 327 -2.14 18.90 2.70
N HIS A 328 -3.40 18.57 2.40
CA HIS A 328 -3.94 18.54 1.04
C HIS A 328 -4.29 19.93 0.49
N ASN A 329 -4.26 20.98 1.32
CA ASN A 329 -4.36 22.37 0.84
C ASN A 329 -3.21 22.76 -0.11
N TYR A 330 -2.15 21.96 -0.17
CA TYR A 330 -1.09 22.10 -1.17
C TYR A 330 -1.60 21.97 -2.62
N GLY A 331 -2.69 21.24 -2.84
CA GLY A 331 -3.28 21.03 -4.16
C GLY A 331 -3.30 19.56 -4.59
N PRO A 332 -3.68 19.28 -5.85
CA PRO A 332 -3.71 17.93 -6.39
C PRO A 332 -2.31 17.44 -6.79
N SER A 333 -2.20 16.12 -6.99
CA SER A 333 -1.02 15.52 -7.61
C SER A 333 -0.87 15.95 -9.08
N ALA A 334 0.35 16.28 -9.52
CA ALA A 334 0.73 16.53 -10.91
C ALA A 334 0.15 15.54 -11.94
N ARG A 335 0.08 14.25 -11.59
CA ARG A 335 -0.49 13.17 -12.40
C ARG A 335 -1.21 12.17 -11.53
N ARG A 336 -2.01 11.31 -12.15
CA ARG A 336 -2.68 10.18 -11.46
C ARG A 336 -1.63 9.30 -10.79
N MET A 337 -1.73 9.19 -9.47
CA MET A 337 -0.96 8.24 -8.68
C MET A 337 -1.63 6.87 -8.75
N VAL A 338 -0.90 5.85 -9.19
CA VAL A 338 -1.42 4.47 -9.17
C VAL A 338 -1.04 3.76 -7.88
N SER A 339 -1.93 2.88 -7.44
CA SER A 339 -1.74 1.97 -6.33
C SER A 339 -0.87 0.76 -6.71
N ARG A 340 -0.43 -0.03 -5.72
CA ARG A 340 0.37 -1.25 -5.96
C ARG A 340 -0.29 -2.23 -6.91
N ALA A 341 -1.58 -2.51 -6.71
CA ALA A 341 -2.30 -3.45 -7.58
C ALA A 341 -2.45 -2.91 -9.02
N GLU A 342 -2.67 -1.61 -9.16
CA GLU A 342 -2.73 -0.96 -10.48
C GLU A 342 -1.37 -0.98 -11.17
N ALA A 343 -0.29 -0.73 -10.42
CA ALA A 343 1.08 -0.87 -10.92
C ALA A 343 1.37 -2.30 -11.39
N ALA A 344 0.95 -3.32 -10.63
CA ALA A 344 1.11 -4.72 -11.04
C ALA A 344 0.38 -5.03 -12.36
N ILE A 345 -0.84 -4.52 -12.54
CA ILE A 345 -1.61 -4.65 -13.79
C ILE A 345 -0.88 -3.94 -14.94
N LEU A 346 -0.41 -2.71 -14.70
CA LEU A 346 0.35 -1.92 -15.68
C LEU A 346 1.60 -2.67 -16.15
N MET A 347 2.38 -3.21 -15.20
CA MET A 347 3.62 -3.93 -15.48
C MET A 347 3.39 -5.27 -16.19
N HIS A 348 2.25 -5.93 -15.93
CA HIS A 348 1.88 -7.14 -16.66
C HIS A 348 1.46 -6.82 -18.11
N ALA A 349 0.68 -5.76 -18.30
CA ALA A 349 0.22 -5.33 -19.62
C ALA A 349 1.37 -4.88 -20.54
N THR A 350 2.44 -4.31 -20.00
CA THR A 350 3.62 -3.90 -20.78
C THR A 350 4.56 -5.05 -21.17
N GLN A 351 4.50 -6.21 -20.50
CA GLN A 351 5.33 -7.38 -20.85
C GLN A 351 4.69 -8.32 -21.89
N GLY A 352 3.44 -8.05 -22.30
CA GLY A 352 2.67 -8.90 -23.21
C GLY A 352 2.84 -8.63 -24.72
N HIS A 353 3.86 -7.90 -25.15
CA HIS A 353 4.08 -7.51 -26.55
C HIS A 353 5.43 -7.96 -27.11
#